data_AF-A0AB36TFI7-F1
#
_entry.id   AF-A0AB36TFI7-F1
#
_cell.length_a   1.000
_cell.length_b   1.000
_cell.length_c   1.000
_cell.angle_alpha   90.00
_cell.angle_beta   90.00
_cell.angle_gamma   90.00
#
_symmetry.space_group_name_H-M   'P 1'
#
loop_
_entity.id
_entity.type
_entity.pdbx_description
1 polymer ?
#
loop_
_entity_poly.entity_id
_entity_poly.type
_entity_poly.pdbx_seq_one_letter_code
_entity_poly.pdbx_strand_id
1 'polypeptide(L)'
;MKLIDLTHKIEDLLPEYPGDEETRLVNTRKLKTDGYTNHRLHIDMHSGTHIDSPMHFVESKKYICDYPIESFIGEGCIIDARNEPVIKLKKEYKDIITDGCILLLYTGLYRKFGTEEYFNEIVKYFM
;
A
#
# COMPACT_ATOMS: atom_id res chain seq x y z
N MET A 1 9.54 22.08 -6.92
CA MET A 1 9.33 20.65 -6.62
C MET A 1 7.82 20.40 -6.54
N LYS A 2 7.33 19.31 -7.13
CA LYS A 2 5.92 18.92 -7.07
C LYS A 2 5.80 17.66 -6.21
N LEU A 3 4.90 17.68 -5.23
CA LEU A 3 4.57 16.49 -4.45
C LEU A 3 3.43 15.74 -5.16
N ILE A 4 3.54 14.42 -5.23
CA ILE A 4 2.54 13.53 -5.81
C ILE A 4 2.12 12.57 -4.70
N ASP A 5 0.83 12.55 -4.40
CA ASP A 5 0.25 11.60 -3.46
C ASP A 5 -0.02 10.27 -4.17
N LEU A 6 0.51 9.18 -3.60
CA LEU A 6 0.35 7.81 -4.11
C LEU A 6 -0.56 6.98 -3.21
N THR A 7 -1.30 7.61 -2.29
CA THR A 7 -2.12 6.92 -1.30
C THR A 7 -3.60 6.85 -1.71
N HIS A 8 -4.25 5.77 -1.33
CA HIS A 8 -5.71 5.70 -1.24
C HIS A 8 -6.16 6.25 0.12
N LYS A 9 -7.25 7.01 0.12
CA LYS A 9 -7.85 7.54 1.35
C LYS A 9 -8.41 6.39 2.19
N ILE A 10 -8.14 6.40 3.49
CA ILE A 10 -8.78 5.51 4.45
C ILE A 10 -10.19 6.04 4.74
N GLU A 11 -11.20 5.18 4.56
CA GLU A 11 -12.61 5.47 4.81
C GLU A 11 -13.24 4.36 5.67
N ASP A 12 -14.41 4.63 6.25
CA ASP A 12 -15.18 3.57 6.90
C ASP A 12 -15.59 2.55 5.83
N LEU A 13 -15.51 1.25 6.13
CA LEU A 13 -15.74 0.18 5.15
C LEU A 13 -14.75 0.21 3.98
N LEU A 14 -13.51 0.65 4.24
CA LEU A 14 -12.44 0.50 3.26
C LEU A 14 -12.31 -0.99 2.88
N PRO A 15 -12.23 -1.32 1.58
CA PRO A 15 -12.13 -2.70 1.13
C PRO A 15 -10.96 -3.44 1.79
N GLU A 16 -11.27 -4.53 2.47
CA GLU A 16 -10.32 -5.42 3.14
C GLU A 16 -9.77 -6.48 2.19
N TYR A 17 -8.58 -7.01 2.49
CA TYR A 17 -8.11 -8.21 1.83
C TYR A 17 -8.97 -9.41 2.28
N PRO A 18 -9.32 -10.37 1.39
CA PRO A 18 -10.17 -11.50 1.78
C PRO A 18 -9.63 -12.27 2.98
N GLY A 19 -10.34 -12.20 4.11
CA GLY A 19 -9.98 -12.87 5.36
C GLY A 19 -9.58 -11.93 6.50
N ASP A 20 -9.30 -10.66 6.21
CA ASP A 20 -8.97 -9.63 7.20
C ASP A 20 -10.22 -9.06 7.86
N GLU A 21 -10.02 -8.30 8.95
CA GLU A 21 -11.10 -7.55 9.57
C GLU A 21 -11.40 -6.25 8.81
N GLU A 22 -12.68 -5.92 8.77
CA GLU A 22 -13.17 -4.75 8.07
C GLU A 22 -12.73 -3.44 8.75
N THR A 23 -12.30 -2.46 7.95
CA THR A 23 -11.89 -1.14 8.47
C THR A 23 -13.09 -0.38 9.02
N ARG A 24 -12.98 0.11 10.26
CA ARG A 24 -14.00 0.94 10.91
C ARG A 24 -13.47 2.32 11.29
N LEU A 25 -14.10 3.36 10.74
CA LEU A 25 -13.80 4.77 11.02
C LEU A 25 -15.04 5.48 11.54
N VAL A 26 -15.11 5.65 12.86
CA VAL A 26 -16.30 6.17 13.53
C VAL A 26 -16.05 7.58 14.08
N ASN A 27 -16.93 8.52 13.75
CA ASN A 27 -16.97 9.82 14.42
C ASN A 27 -17.53 9.66 15.84
N THR A 28 -16.64 9.70 16.82
CA THR A 28 -16.96 9.46 18.24
C THR A 28 -17.37 10.71 18.99
N ARG A 29 -17.01 11.90 18.50
CA ARG A 29 -17.25 13.21 19.15
C ARG A 29 -17.48 14.28 18.09
N LYS A 30 -18.51 15.10 18.27
CA LYS A 30 -18.86 16.18 17.34
C LYS A 30 -18.66 17.52 18.03
N LEU A 31 -18.01 18.46 17.34
CA LEU A 31 -17.71 19.79 17.87
C LEU A 31 -18.92 20.49 18.52
N LYS A 32 -20.10 20.41 17.88
CA LYS A 32 -21.33 21.06 18.35
C LYS A 32 -21.83 20.53 19.70
N THR A 33 -21.63 19.25 19.99
CA THR A 33 -22.17 18.60 21.20
C THR A 33 -21.11 18.39 22.27
N ASP A 34 -19.87 18.15 21.86
CA ASP A 34 -18.79 17.70 22.74
C ASP A 34 -17.70 18.75 22.93
N GLY A 35 -17.71 19.85 22.15
CA GLY A 35 -16.67 20.89 22.18
C GLY A 35 -15.40 20.55 21.40
N TYR A 36 -15.32 19.37 20.78
CA TYR A 36 -14.24 18.94 19.89
C TYR A 36 -14.72 17.85 18.91
N THR A 37 -13.94 17.61 17.86
CA THR A 37 -14.19 16.51 16.91
C THR A 37 -13.18 15.39 17.13
N ASN A 38 -13.64 14.14 17.20
CA ASN A 38 -12.74 12.99 17.31
C ASN A 38 -13.26 11.78 16.54
N HIS A 39 -12.33 11.04 15.93
CA HIS A 39 -12.61 9.78 15.27
C HIS A 39 -11.88 8.64 15.96
N ARG A 40 -12.47 7.44 15.93
CA ARG A 40 -11.79 6.19 16.28
C ARG A 40 -11.60 5.40 14.99
N LEU A 41 -10.38 4.96 14.76
CA LEU A 41 -10.01 4.07 13.66
C LEU A 41 -9.67 2.70 14.22
N HIS A 42 -10.29 1.67 13.63
CA HIS A 42 -9.92 0.26 13.77
C HIS A 42 -9.58 -0.24 12.37
N ILE A 43 -8.36 -0.76 12.18
CA ILE A 43 -7.81 -1.06 10.87
C ILE A 43 -6.72 -2.11 11.00
N ASP A 44 -6.67 -3.04 10.06
CA ASP A 44 -5.58 -4.01 9.94
C ASP A 44 -4.36 -3.40 9.23
N MET A 45 -3.16 -3.87 9.58
CA MET A 45 -1.90 -3.30 9.09
C MET A 45 -1.71 -3.40 7.57
N HIS A 46 -2.45 -4.30 6.91
CA HIS A 46 -2.40 -4.56 5.46
C HIS A 46 -3.58 -3.93 4.70
N SER A 47 -4.31 -2.99 5.34
CA SER A 47 -5.42 -2.27 4.72
C SER A 47 -4.97 -1.04 3.91
N GLY A 48 -5.53 -0.87 2.70
CA GLY A 48 -5.27 0.29 1.85
C GLY A 48 -3.80 0.41 1.40
N THR A 49 -3.31 1.64 1.24
CA THR A 49 -1.89 1.88 0.96
C THR A 49 -1.08 1.69 2.24
N HIS A 50 -0.29 0.63 2.32
CA HIS A 50 0.47 0.23 3.50
C HIS A 50 1.92 -0.15 3.17
N ILE A 51 2.68 -0.54 4.19
CA ILE A 51 4.07 -0.98 4.08
C ILE A 51 4.23 -2.31 4.79
N ASP A 52 4.77 -3.29 4.09
CA ASP A 52 5.14 -4.57 4.68
C ASP A 52 6.59 -4.58 5.14
N SER A 53 6.82 -5.22 6.28
CA SER A 53 8.16 -5.59 6.73
C SER A 53 8.38 -7.10 6.55
N PRO A 54 9.64 -7.59 6.57
CA PRO A 54 9.92 -9.02 6.38
C PRO A 54 9.14 -9.95 7.29
N MET A 55 8.79 -9.51 8.51
CA MET A 55 7.99 -10.30 9.46
C MET A 55 6.63 -10.75 8.89
N HIS A 56 6.11 -10.10 7.86
CA HIS A 56 4.86 -10.48 7.21
C HIS A 56 4.93 -11.85 6.50
N PHE A 57 6.10 -12.24 5.96
CA PHE A 57 6.25 -13.48 5.17
C PHE A 57 7.41 -14.38 5.62
N VAL A 58 8.32 -13.90 6.47
CA VAL A 58 9.46 -14.69 6.95
C VAL A 58 9.59 -14.63 8.46
N GLU A 59 10.22 -15.65 9.04
CA GLU A 59 10.55 -15.67 10.47
C GLU A 59 11.57 -14.56 10.79
N SER A 60 11.06 -13.41 11.19
CA SER A 60 11.83 -12.24 11.59
C SER A 60 11.43 -11.83 13.00
N LYS A 61 12.42 -11.42 13.80
CA LYS A 61 12.19 -10.83 15.13
C LYS A 61 12.19 -9.30 15.12
N LYS A 62 12.38 -8.71 13.93
CA LYS A 62 12.52 -7.26 13.75
C LYS A 62 11.17 -6.66 13.36
N TYR A 63 10.65 -5.76 14.18
CA TYR A 63 9.43 -5.01 13.90
C TYR A 63 9.72 -3.88 12.89
N ILE A 64 8.68 -3.38 12.22
CA ILE A 64 8.82 -2.26 11.27
C ILE A 64 9.40 -0.99 11.93
N CYS A 65 9.08 -0.75 13.21
CA CYS A 65 9.61 0.38 13.96
C CYS A 65 11.09 0.24 14.36
N ASP A 66 11.70 -0.93 14.19
CA ASP A 66 13.12 -1.15 14.45
C ASP A 66 14.01 -0.79 13.24
N TYR A 67 13.41 -0.41 12.11
CA TYR A 67 14.15 0.02 10.93
C TYR A 67 14.52 1.51 11.02
N PRO A 68 15.74 1.88 10.58
CA PRO A 68 16.16 3.28 10.56
C PRO A 68 15.27 4.09 9.59
N ILE A 69 15.02 5.36 9.90
CA ILE A 69 14.07 6.19 9.12
C ILE A 69 14.49 6.33 7.65
N GLU A 70 15.80 6.27 7.40
CA GLU A 70 16.42 6.31 6.09
C GLU A 70 16.01 5.11 5.21
N SER A 71 15.54 4.00 5.79
CA SER A 71 14.99 2.87 5.03
C SER A 71 13.65 3.19 4.36
N PHE A 72 12.96 4.25 4.77
CA PHE A 72 11.66 4.66 4.24
C PHE A 72 11.75 5.85 3.27
N ILE A 73 12.97 6.26 2.90
CA ILE A 73 13.24 7.39 2.01
C ILE A 73 14.28 6.96 0.99
N GLY A 74 13.98 7.12 -0.29
CA GLY A 74 14.92 6.74 -1.35
C GLY A 74 14.56 7.34 -2.70
N GLU A 75 15.48 7.19 -3.64
CA GLU A 75 15.21 7.49 -5.04
C GLU A 75 14.21 6.47 -5.59
N GLY A 76 13.18 6.94 -6.27
CA GLY A 76 12.16 6.09 -6.88
C GLY A 76 12.46 5.81 -8.35
N CYS A 77 12.41 4.55 -8.75
CA CYS A 77 12.43 4.13 -10.15
C CYS A 77 11.04 3.62 -10.54
N ILE A 78 10.58 3.91 -11.76
CA ILE A 78 9.25 3.49 -12.23
C ILE A 78 9.41 2.62 -13.46
N ILE A 79 8.79 1.45 -13.44
CA ILE A 79 8.62 0.59 -14.61
C ILE A 79 7.14 0.57 -14.99
N ASP A 80 6.85 0.87 -16.25
CA ASP A 80 5.52 0.69 -16.81
C ASP A 80 5.30 -0.78 -17.15
N ALA A 81 4.44 -1.43 -16.37
CA ALA A 81 4.09 -2.84 -16.51
C ALA A 81 2.58 -3.01 -16.83
N ARG A 82 1.94 -1.97 -17.36
CA ARG A 82 0.54 -2.05 -17.79
C ARG A 82 0.39 -3.10 -18.89
N ASN A 83 -0.71 -3.87 -18.83
CA ASN A 83 -1.04 -4.95 -19.75
C ASN A 83 -0.09 -6.16 -19.69
N GLU A 84 0.76 -6.26 -18.67
CA GLU A 84 1.58 -7.45 -18.43
C GLU A 84 0.96 -8.30 -17.32
N PRO A 85 0.42 -9.49 -17.61
CA PRO A 85 -0.16 -10.36 -16.57
C PRO A 85 0.91 -10.95 -15.65
N VAL A 86 2.16 -11.05 -16.11
CA VAL A 86 3.32 -11.52 -15.34
C VAL A 86 4.48 -10.59 -15.64
N ILE A 87 4.96 -9.91 -14.60
CA ILE A 87 6.06 -8.94 -14.71
C ILE A 87 7.38 -9.69 -14.65
N LYS A 88 8.14 -9.68 -15.75
CA LYS A 88 9.47 -10.30 -15.83
C LYS A 88 10.53 -9.23 -15.97
N LEU A 89 11.73 -9.51 -15.46
CA LEU A 89 12.88 -8.64 -15.68
C LEU A 89 13.25 -8.64 -17.17
N LYS A 90 13.18 -7.46 -17.80
CA LYS A 90 13.58 -7.24 -19.19
C LYS A 90 14.93 -6.53 -19.27
N LYS A 91 15.57 -6.56 -20.44
CA LYS A 91 16.88 -5.91 -20.63
C LYS A 91 16.78 -4.39 -20.47
N GLU A 92 15.72 -3.79 -21.01
CA GLU A 92 15.47 -2.35 -20.94
C GLU A 92 15.26 -1.82 -19.51
N TYR A 93 14.90 -2.68 -18.55
CA TYR A 93 14.71 -2.26 -17.16
C TYR A 93 16.04 -2.09 -16.41
N LYS A 94 17.12 -2.70 -16.89
CA LYS A 94 18.43 -2.65 -16.23
C LYS A 94 19.02 -1.25 -16.18
N ASP A 95 18.72 -0.42 -17.17
CA ASP A 95 19.20 0.96 -17.24
C ASP A 95 18.34 1.91 -16.38
N ILE A 96 17.17 1.45 -15.92
CA ILE A 96 16.22 2.21 -15.09
C ILE A 96 16.41 1.88 -13.61
N ILE A 97 16.62 0.61 -13.27
CA ILE A 97 16.75 0.15 -11.89
C ILE A 97 18.16 0.46 -11.38
N THR A 98 18.26 1.31 -10.37
CA THR A 98 19.51 1.61 -9.67
C THR A 98 19.58 0.88 -8.33
N ASP A 99 20.80 0.65 -7.85
CA ASP A 99 21.02 0.01 -6.55
C ASP A 99 20.41 0.86 -5.42
N GLY A 100 19.67 0.21 -4.51
CA GLY A 100 18.99 0.87 -3.39
C GLY A 100 17.74 1.69 -3.74
N CYS A 101 17.27 1.71 -4.98
CA CYS A 101 16.06 2.44 -5.36
C CYS A 101 14.78 1.79 -4.83
N ILE A 102 13.74 2.61 -4.64
CA ILE A 102 12.36 2.15 -4.44
C ILE A 102 11.77 1.91 -5.84
N LEU A 103 11.64 0.65 -6.23
CA LEU A 103 11.08 0.29 -7.53
C LEU A 103 9.54 0.26 -7.49
N LEU A 104 8.91 1.17 -8.22
CA LEU A 104 7.46 1.20 -8.44
C LEU A 104 7.09 0.47 -9.74
N LEU A 105 6.25 -0.55 -9.61
CA LEU A 105 5.68 -1.28 -10.74
C LEU A 105 4.32 -0.68 -11.11
N TYR A 106 4.27 0.07 -12.20
CA TYR A 106 3.06 0.75 -12.64
C TYR A 106 2.20 -0.19 -13.49
N THR A 107 1.24 -0.87 -12.87
CA THR A 107 0.33 -1.83 -13.52
C THR A 107 -1.01 -1.22 -13.93
N GLY A 108 -1.39 -0.09 -13.33
CA GLY A 108 -2.71 0.52 -13.52
C GLY A 108 -3.82 -0.05 -12.63
N LEU A 109 -3.52 -1.08 -11.81
CA LEU A 109 -4.49 -1.75 -10.93
C LEU A 109 -5.18 -0.83 -9.92
N TYR A 110 -4.51 0.24 -9.49
CA TYR A 110 -5.08 1.21 -8.54
C TYR A 110 -6.45 1.78 -8.96
N ARG A 111 -6.76 1.79 -10.26
CA ARG A 111 -8.06 2.25 -10.79
C ARG A 111 -9.21 1.31 -10.41
N LYS A 112 -8.90 0.06 -10.09
CA LYS A 112 -9.87 -0.98 -9.74
C LYS A 112 -10.00 -1.15 -8.22
N PHE A 113 -9.23 -0.41 -7.41
CA PHE A 113 -9.20 -0.55 -5.96
C PHE A 113 -10.62 -0.61 -5.37
N GLY A 114 -10.89 -1.65 -4.57
CA GLY A 114 -12.19 -1.91 -3.95
C GLY A 114 -13.21 -2.68 -4.78
N THR A 115 -12.86 -3.10 -6.00
CA THR A 115 -13.71 -4.01 -6.79
C THR A 115 -13.25 -5.46 -6.63
N GLU A 116 -14.14 -6.42 -6.92
CA GLU A 116 -13.77 -7.85 -6.94
C GLU A 116 -12.61 -8.12 -7.93
N GLU A 117 -12.55 -7.38 -9.05
CA GLU A 117 -11.46 -7.51 -10.03
C GLU A 117 -10.10 -7.17 -9.44
N TYR A 118 -10.02 -6.20 -8.53
CA TYR A 118 -8.76 -5.81 -7.88
C TYR A 118 -8.13 -6.99 -7.12
N PHE A 119 -8.93 -7.69 -6.31
CA PHE A 119 -8.46 -8.82 -5.53
C PHE A 119 -8.14 -10.04 -6.41
N ASN A 120 -8.96 -10.29 -7.43
CA ASN A 120 -8.74 -11.41 -8.35
C ASN A 120 -7.53 -11.24 -9.27
N GLU A 121 -7.19 -10.01 -9.65
CA GLU A 121 -6.00 -9.74 -10.47
C GLU A 121 -4.72 -9.76 -9.65
N ILE A 122 -4.73 -9.25 -8.41
CA ILE A 122 -3.56 -9.27 -7.51
C ILE A 122 -3.01 -10.70 -7.32
N VAL A 123 -3.89 -11.67 -7.07
CA VAL A 123 -3.50 -13.08 -6.86
C VAL A 123 -2.70 -13.64 -8.04
N LYS A 124 -2.92 -13.14 -9.27
CA LYS A 124 -2.21 -13.61 -10.47
C LYS A 124 -0.78 -13.09 -10.59
N TYR A 125 -0.43 -11.98 -9.94
CA TYR A 125 0.93 -11.41 -9.98
C TYR A 125 1.88 -12.07 -8.98
N PHE A 126 1.35 -12.73 -7.96
CA PHE A 126 2.12 -13.37 -6.89
C PHE A 126 2.24 -14.91 -7.05
N MET A 127 1.68 -15.48 -8.13
CA MET A 127 1.89 -16.87 -8.56
C MET A 127 2.90 -16.96 -9.69
#